data_AF-A0A9D2LFH0-F1
#
_entry.id   AF-A0A9D2LFH0-F1
#
_cell.length_a   1.000
_cell.length_b   1.000
_cell.length_c   1.000
_cell.angle_alpha   90.00
_cell.angle_beta   90.00
_cell.angle_gamma   90.00
#
_symmetry.space_group_name_H-M   'P 1'
#
loop_
_entity.id
_entity.type
_entity.pdbx_description
1 polymer ?
#
loop_
_entity_poly.entity_id
_entity_poly.type
_entity_poly.pdbx_seq_one_letter_code
_entity_poly.pdbx_strand_id
1 'polypeptide(L)' 'MGRGRQKAKHTKVARDLKYYSPPTDLTALQRELQGKKHESDGDDWAEDSHEWADEDAPSARRR' A
#
# COMPACT_ATOMS: atom_id res chain seq x y z
N MET A 1 22.87 1.65 -36.83
CA MET A 1 22.03 2.84 -36.57
C MET A 1 20.68 2.53 -35.85
N GLY A 2 20.54 1.45 -35.05
CA GLY A 2 19.23 1.07 -34.47
C GLY A 2 19.07 1.24 -32.95
N ARG A 3 20.16 1.37 -32.18
CA ARG A 3 20.11 1.27 -30.70
C ARG A 3 19.47 2.48 -30.02
N GLY A 4 19.66 3.69 -30.53
CA GLY A 4 19.09 4.91 -29.94
C GLY A 4 17.55 4.93 -29.97
N ARG A 5 16.95 4.45 -31.06
CA ARG A 5 15.49 4.33 -31.19
C ARG A 5 14.92 3.29 -30.26
N GLN A 6 15.58 2.14 -30.13
CA GLN A 6 15.18 1.11 -29.15
C GLN A 6 15.28 1.64 -27.72
N LYS A 7 16.38 2.29 -27.35
CA LYS A 7 16.54 2.90 -26.02
C LYS A 7 15.45 3.94 -25.72
N ALA A 8 15.10 4.77 -26.69
CA ALA A 8 14.00 5.73 -26.53
C ALA A 8 12.65 5.03 -26.32
N LYS A 9 12.35 3.98 -27.09
CA LYS A 9 11.13 3.18 -26.91
C LYS A 9 11.07 2.51 -25.53
N HIS A 10 12.17 1.89 -25.09
CA HIS A 10 12.21 1.22 -23.78
C HIS A 10 12.09 2.21 -22.61
N THR A 11 12.73 3.38 -22.69
CA THR A 11 12.58 4.39 -21.63
C THR A 11 11.17 4.96 -21.55
N LYS A 12 10.45 5.07 -22.68
CA LYS A 12 9.03 5.41 -22.68
C LYS A 12 8.21 4.34 -21.95
N VAL A 13 8.32 3.08 -22.38
CA VAL A 13 7.60 1.95 -21.75
C VAL A 13 7.91 1.84 -20.26
N ALA A 14 9.17 2.01 -19.86
CA ALA A 14 9.55 1.93 -18.45
C ALA A 14 8.94 3.05 -17.61
N ARG A 15 8.83 4.28 -18.15
CA ARG A 15 8.13 5.37 -17.45
C ARG A 15 6.64 5.08 -17.36
N ASP A 16 6.05 4.65 -18.47
CA ASP A 16 4.63 4.29 -18.49
C ASP A 16 4.36 3.23 -17.42
N LEU A 17 5.16 2.17 -17.32
CA LEU A 17 5.05 1.14 -16.27
C LEU A 17 5.29 1.67 -14.85
N LYS A 18 6.30 2.53 -14.64
CA LYS A 18 6.63 3.06 -13.31
C LYS A 18 5.51 3.94 -12.74
N TYR A 19 4.87 4.72 -13.60
CA TYR A 19 3.86 5.68 -13.22
C TYR A 19 2.44 5.24 -13.59
N TYR A 20 2.28 4.01 -14.07
CA TYR A 20 0.97 3.43 -14.33
C TYR A 20 0.34 3.04 -13.00
N SER A 21 -0.70 3.78 -12.62
CA SER A 21 -1.64 3.34 -11.60
C SER A 21 -2.85 2.75 -12.32
N PRO A 22 -3.12 1.44 -12.18
CA PRO A 22 -4.34 0.84 -12.72
C PRO A 22 -5.59 1.55 -12.16
N PRO A 23 -6.65 1.72 -12.96
CA PRO A 23 -7.92 2.19 -12.42
C PRO A 23 -8.46 1.17 -11.42
N THR A 24 -8.68 1.60 -10.19
CA THR A 24 -9.28 0.77 -9.13
C THR A 24 -10.79 0.95 -9.12
N ASP A 25 -11.54 -0.14 -9.21
CA ASP A 25 -13.00 -0.10 -9.01
C ASP A 25 -13.31 0.06 -7.51
N LEU A 26 -13.53 1.31 -7.11
CA LEU A 26 -13.87 1.66 -5.72
C LEU A 26 -15.21 1.06 -5.28
N THR A 27 -16.13 0.78 -6.21
CA THR A 27 -17.46 0.23 -5.89
C THR A 27 -17.40 -1.25 -5.56
N ALA A 28 -16.53 -2.01 -6.23
CA ALA A 28 -16.23 -3.39 -5.89
C ALA A 28 -15.51 -3.47 -4.53
N LEU A 29 -14.50 -2.62 -4.30
CA LEU A 29 -13.76 -2.56 -3.05
C LEU A 29 -14.66 -2.24 -1.85
N GLN A 30 -15.56 -1.27 -1.99
CA GLN A 30 -16.50 -0.91 -0.93
C GLN A 30 -17.40 -2.09 -0.54
N ARG A 31 -17.91 -2.85 -1.51
CA ARG A 31 -18.75 -4.04 -1.25
C ARG A 31 -17.99 -5.12 -0.50
N GLU A 32 -16.72 -5.37 -0.86
CA GLU A 32 -15.88 -6.34 -0.16
C GLU A 32 -15.60 -5.92 1.29
N LEU A 33 -15.26 -4.64 1.52
CA LEU A 33 -15.01 -4.11 2.86
C LEU A 33 -16.26 -4.15 3.75
N GLN A 34 -17.43 -3.82 3.18
CA GLN A 34 -18.70 -3.91 3.91
C GLN A 34 -19.07 -5.35 4.25
N GLY A 35 -18.78 -6.31 3.36
CA GLY A 35 -18.96 -7.74 3.62
C GLY A 35 -18.03 -8.27 4.72
N LYS A 36 -16.73 -7.91 4.66
CA LYS A 36 -15.74 -8.30 5.67
C LYS A 36 -16.01 -7.73 7.05
N LYS A 37 -16.47 -6.48 7.15
CA LYS A 37 -16.82 -5.84 8.44
C LYS A 37 -17.91 -6.60 9.19
N HIS A 38 -18.78 -7.34 8.49
CA HIS A 38 -19.85 -8.11 9.11
C HIS A 38 -19.40 -9.50 9.59
N GLU A 39 -18.22 -9.98 9.16
CA GLU A 39 -17.61 -11.25 9.56
C GLU A 39 -16.53 -11.08 10.65
N SER A 40 -15.87 -9.92 10.70
CA SER A 40 -14.75 -9.63 11.61
C SER A 40 -15.16 -8.81 12.85
N ASP A 41 -16.29 -9.14 13.48
CA ASP A 41 -16.82 -8.42 14.66
C ASP A 41 -16.19 -8.92 15.98
N GLY A 42 -14.91 -9.33 15.97
CA GLY A 42 -14.21 -9.82 17.15
C GLY A 42 -12.70 -9.65 17.04
N ASP A 43 -12.19 -8.68 17.80
CA ASP A 43 -11.01 -8.79 18.66
C ASP A 43 -9.59 -9.01 18.07
N ASP A 44 -9.40 -9.31 16.78
CA ASP A 44 -8.07 -9.67 16.27
C ASP A 44 -7.12 -8.48 16.03
N TRP A 45 -7.66 -7.27 15.80
CA TRP A 45 -6.87 -6.09 15.42
C TRP A 45 -6.35 -5.25 16.60
N ALA A 46 -6.87 -5.50 17.80
CA ALA A 46 -6.51 -4.72 18.97
C ALA A 46 -5.13 -5.10 19.52
N GLU A 47 -4.74 -6.38 19.42
CA GLU A 47 -3.52 -6.91 20.03
C GLU A 47 -2.24 -6.47 19.28
N ASP A 48 -2.27 -6.44 17.94
CA ASP A 48 -1.15 -5.98 17.09
C ASP A 48 -0.86 -4.47 17.29
N SER A 49 -1.88 -3.65 17.54
CA SER A 49 -1.70 -2.21 17.72
C SER A 49 -0.96 -1.83 19.00
N HIS A 50 -0.95 -2.69 20.02
CA HIS A 50 -0.26 -2.42 21.29
C HIS A 50 1.25 -2.67 21.20
N GLU A 51 1.69 -3.64 20.39
CA GLU A 51 3.10 -4.00 20.22
C GLU A 51 3.90 -2.85 19.56
N TRP A 52 3.33 -2.19 18.56
CA TRP A 52 3.95 -1.02 17.91
C TRP A 52 3.92 0.26 18.75
N ALA A 53 2.97 0.37 19.69
CA ALA A 53 2.83 1.56 20.53
C ALA A 53 3.90 1.66 21.62
N ASP A 54 4.41 0.52 22.11
CA ASP A 54 5.47 0.47 23.11
C ASP A 54 6.88 0.66 22.50
N GLU A 55 7.11 0.29 21.23
CA GLU A 55 8.41 0.46 20.55
C GLU A 55 8.74 1.92 20.17
N ASP A 56 7.73 2.73 19.85
CA ASP A 56 7.92 4.12 19.39
C ASP A 56 7.84 5.15 20.54
N ALA A 57 7.70 4.69 21.79
CA ALA A 57 7.74 5.56 22.96
C ALA A 57 9.19 6.08 23.17
N PRO A 58 9.47 7.38 22.94
CA PRO A 58 10.80 7.91 23.18
C PRO A 58 11.08 7.79 24.68
N SER A 59 11.97 6.86 25.05
CA SER A 59 12.41 6.68 26.43
C SER A 59 12.64 8.05 27.05
N ALA A 60 11.79 8.39 28.03
CA ALA A 60 11.84 9.67 28.69
C ALA A 60 13.27 9.84 29.22
N ARG A 61 14.05 10.69 28.53
CA ARG A 61 15.45 10.93 28.86
C ARG A 61 15.49 11.32 30.32
N ARG A 62 16.08 10.43 31.12
CA ARG A 62 16.28 10.64 32.55
C ARG A 62 17.01 11.97 32.72
N ARG A 63 16.46 12.71 33.67
CA ARG A 63 16.88 14.00 34.20
C ARG A 63 18.37 14.07 34.51
#